data_AF-A0A7W1TL85-F1
#
_entry.id   AF-A0A7W1TL85-F1
#
_cell.length_a   1.000
_cell.length_b   1.000
_cell.length_c   1.000
_cell.angle_alpha   90.00
_cell.angle_beta   90.00
_cell.angle_gamma   90.00
#
_symmetry.space_group_name_H-M   'P 1'
#
loop_
_entity.id
_entity.type
_entity.pdbx_description
1 polymer ?
#
loop_
_entity_poly.entity_id
_entity_poly.type
_entity_poly.pdbx_seq_one_letter_code
_entity_poly.pdbx_strand_id
1 'polypeptide(L)' 'MPGEAKPLADFARLRQAGPAAMRAGLGDGNFGGRYRRDDAEMLAIWQVAVAETRDIIAGQWAGD' A
#
# COMPACT_ATOMS: atom_id res chain seq x y z
N MET A 1 12.90 -11.91 3.24
CA MET A 1 12.80 -10.64 2.48
C MET A 1 13.63 -9.58 3.17
N PRO A 2 14.14 -8.57 2.46
CA PRO A 2 14.92 -7.47 3.06
C PRO A 2 14.11 -6.77 4.16
N GLY A 3 14.78 -6.33 5.23
CA GLY A 3 14.15 -5.52 6.27
C GLY A 3 13.97 -4.05 5.88
N GLU A 4 14.68 -3.60 4.84
CA GLU A 4 14.70 -2.21 4.39
C GLU A 4 13.65 -1.93 3.31
N ALA A 5 13.43 -0.64 3.05
CA ALA A 5 12.64 -0.20 1.92
C ALA A 5 13.37 -0.49 0.61
N LYS A 6 12.64 -0.93 -0.41
CA LYS A 6 13.16 -0.94 -1.78
C LYS A 6 13.45 0.52 -2.19
N PRO A 7 14.49 0.80 -2.99
CA PRO A 7 14.65 2.11 -3.59
C PRO A 7 13.39 2.55 -4.32
N LEU A 8 13.06 3.84 -4.20
CA LEU A 8 11.89 4.41 -4.85
C LEU A 8 11.99 4.21 -6.37
N ALA A 9 10.92 3.69 -6.96
CA ALA A 9 10.87 3.52 -8.40
C ALA A 9 10.82 4.89 -9.10
N ASP A 10 11.42 4.99 -10.29
CA ASP A 10 11.29 6.17 -11.13
C ASP A 10 9.87 6.27 -11.69
N PHE A 11 9.00 6.96 -10.96
CA PHE A 11 7.60 7.15 -11.36
C PHE A 11 7.43 7.92 -12.66
N ALA A 12 8.37 8.81 -13.00
CA ALA A 12 8.31 9.56 -14.25
C ALA A 12 8.47 8.61 -15.43
N ARG A 13 9.47 7.71 -15.35
CA ARG A 13 9.68 6.65 -16.33
C ARG A 13 8.55 5.64 -16.36
N LEU A 14 8.05 5.19 -15.20
CA LEU A 14 7.01 4.16 -15.13
C LEU A 14 5.68 4.61 -15.74
N ARG A 15 5.26 5.87 -15.52
CA ARG A 15 4.00 6.40 -16.10
C ARG A 15 4.02 6.41 -17.63
N GLN A 16 5.20 6.54 -18.24
CA GLN A 16 5.35 6.60 -19.70
C GLN A 16 5.51 5.20 -20.33
N ALA A 17 5.88 4.19 -19.55
CA ALA A 17 6.30 2.88 -20.06
C ALA A 17 5.14 1.96 -20.51
N GLY A 18 3.90 2.27 -20.12
CA GLY A 18 2.75 1.39 -20.34
C GLY A 18 2.80 0.10 -19.51
N PRO A 19 1.70 -0.68 -19.46
CA PRO A 19 1.54 -1.74 -18.46
C PRO A 19 2.55 -2.89 -18.54
N ALA A 20 3.01 -3.26 -19.74
CA ALA A 20 3.96 -4.37 -19.91
C ALA A 20 5.36 -4.00 -19.40
N ALA A 21 5.90 -2.85 -19.84
CA ALA A 21 7.21 -2.40 -19.42
C ALA A 21 7.23 -1.95 -17.95
N MET A 22 6.11 -1.44 -17.42
CA MET A 22 5.97 -1.15 -16.00
C MET A 22 6.10 -2.42 -15.13
N ARG A 23 5.46 -3.53 -15.51
CA ARG A 23 5.61 -4.81 -14.80
C ARG A 23 7.04 -5.33 -14.86
N ALA A 24 7.65 -5.30 -16.04
CA ALA A 24 9.05 -5.69 -16.21
C ALA A 24 10.01 -4.82 -15.37
N GLY A 25 9.76 -3.51 -15.30
CA GLY A 25 10.59 -2.56 -14.54
C GLY A 25 10.42 -2.65 -13.02
N LEU A 26 9.22 -2.94 -12.53
CA LEU A 26 8.97 -3.10 -11.09
C LEU A 26 9.38 -4.49 -10.58
N GLY A 27 9.22 -5.52 -11.41
CA GLY A 27 9.45 -6.92 -11.04
C GLY A 27 8.39 -7.42 -10.07
N ASP A 28 8.64 -7.23 -8.77
CA ASP A 28 7.80 -7.70 -7.66
C ASP A 28 6.59 -6.81 -7.35
N GLY A 29 6.40 -5.73 -8.12
CA GLY A 29 5.31 -4.77 -7.92
C GLY A 29 5.51 -3.82 -6.74
N ASN A 30 6.65 -3.89 -6.03
CA ASN A 30 6.99 -2.93 -4.99
C ASN A 30 7.57 -1.65 -5.62
N PHE A 31 6.94 -0.50 -5.35
CA PHE A 31 7.33 0.81 -5.88
C PHE A 31 8.36 1.57 -5.02
N GLY A 32 8.79 1.01 -3.91
CA GLY A 32 9.71 1.66 -2.97
C GLY A 32 9.33 1.52 -1.49
N GLY A 33 8.34 0.67 -1.19
CA GLY A 33 7.93 0.36 0.17
C GLY A 33 8.89 -0.64 0.85
N ARG A 34 8.76 -0.72 2.18
CA ARG A 34 9.34 -1.84 2.94
C ARG A 34 8.65 -3.13 2.58
N TYR A 35 9.42 -4.21 2.49
CA TYR A 35 8.86 -5.55 2.32
C TYR A 35 8.18 -6.06 3.58
N ARG A 36 8.60 -5.57 4.75
CA ARG A 36 8.08 -5.94 6.06
C ARG A 36 8.04 -4.74 6.99
N ARG A 37 7.09 -4.76 7.92
CA ARG A 37 6.95 -3.85 9.05
C ARG A 37 6.89 -4.72 10.31
N ASP A 38 7.10 -4.13 11.47
CA ASP A 38 6.95 -4.85 12.73
C ASP A 38 5.48 -5.27 12.91
N ASP A 39 5.26 -6.47 13.45
CA ASP A 39 3.91 -7.01 13.62
C ASP A 39 3.02 -6.10 14.48
N ALA A 40 3.60 -5.44 15.49
CA ALA A 40 2.90 -4.47 16.33
C ALA A 40 2.46 -3.23 15.54
N GLU A 41 3.28 -2.76 14.59
CA GLU A 41 2.95 -1.63 13.72
C GLU A 41 1.80 -2.02 12.77
N MET A 42 1.87 -3.22 12.18
CA MET A 42 0.81 -3.73 11.32
C MET A 42 -0.50 -3.92 12.07
N LEU A 43 -0.46 -4.40 13.31
CA LEU A 43 -1.63 -4.55 14.16
C LEU A 43 -2.28 -3.19 14.49
N ALA A 44 -1.47 -2.18 14.81
CA ALA A 44 -1.98 -0.83 15.08
C ALA A 44 -2.69 -0.23 13.86
N ILE A 45 -2.09 -0.36 12.67
CA ILE A 45 -2.71 0.09 11.40
C ILE A 45 -4.05 -0.61 11.17
N TRP A 46 -4.09 -1.93 11.37
CA TRP A 46 -5.30 -2.72 11.20
C TRP A 46 -6.43 -2.27 12.14
N GLN A 47 -6.12 -2.05 13.42
CA GLN A 47 -7.11 -1.62 14.41
C GLN A 47 -7.74 -0.28 14.03
N VAL A 48 -6.94 0.70 13.60
CA VAL A 48 -7.43 2.01 13.14
C VAL A 48 -8.33 1.86 11.92
N ALA A 49 -7.86 1.16 10.89
CA ALA A 49 -8.63 0.99 9.65
C ALA A 49 -9.98 0.29 9.89
N VAL A 50 -10.02 -0.72 10.77
CA VAL A 50 -11.27 -1.40 11.14
C VAL A 50 -12.21 -0.48 11.89
N ALA A 51 -11.72 0.30 12.86
CA ALA A 51 -12.54 1.24 13.61
C ALA A 51 -13.15 2.30 12.68
N GLU A 52 -12.33 2.98 11.88
CA GLU A 52 -12.80 4.02 10.96
C GLU A 52 -13.78 3.46 9.92
N THR A 53 -13.50 2.28 9.36
CA THR A 53 -14.41 1.64 8.39
C THR A 53 -15.76 1.30 9.01
N ARG A 54 -15.78 0.82 10.27
CA ARG A 54 -17.01 0.53 10.99
C ARG A 54 -17.81 1.81 11.25
N ASP A 55 -17.15 2.89 11.65
CA ASP A 55 -17.80 4.17 11.89
C ASP A 55 -18.41 4.73 10.60
N ILE A 56 -17.73 4.60 9.45
CA ILE A 56 -18.26 5.00 8.14
C ILE A 56 -19.52 4.18 7.80
N ILE A 57 -19.46 2.86 7.94
CA ILE A 57 -20.59 1.98 7.63
C ILE A 57 -21.77 2.24 8.58
N ALA A 58 -21.51 2.38 9.87
CA ALA A 58 -22.54 2.60 10.88
C ALA A 58 -23.12 4.02 10.85
N GLY A 59 -22.35 5.02 10.40
CA GLY A 59 -22.79 6.41 10.31
C GLY A 59 -23.39 6.74 8.95
N GLN A 60 -22.59 6.72 7.88
CA GLN A 60 -23.00 7.25 6.57
C GLN A 60 -23.95 6.32 5.80
N TRP A 61 -23.97 5.01 6.07
CA TRP A 61 -24.81 4.04 5.36
C TRP A 61 -26.03 3.58 6.15
N ALA A 62 -26.14 3.92 7.44
CA ALA A 62 -27.27 3.52 8.27
C ALA A 62 -28.55 4.36 8.03
N GLY A 63 -28.48 5.37 7.17
CA GLY A 63 -29.62 6.18 6.73
C GLY A 63 -30.02 7.26 7.73
N ASP A 64 -29.82 8.52 7.31
CA ASP A 64 -30.76 9.61 7.63
C ASP A 64 -31.79 9.69 6.48
#